data_AF-A0A1J3GKG7-F1
#
_entry.id   AF-A0A1J3GKG7-F1
#
_cell.length_a   1.000
_cell.length_b   1.000
_cell.length_c   1.000
_cell.angle_alpha   90.00
_cell.angle_beta   90.00
_cell.angle_gamma   90.00
#
_symmetry.space_group_name_H-M   'P 1'
#
loop_
_entity.id
_entity.type
_entity.pdbx_description
1 polymer ?
#
loop_
_entity_poly.entity_id
_entity_poly.type
_entity_poly.pdbx_seq_one_letter_code
_entity_poly.pdbx_strand_id
1 'polypeptide(L)'
;MKFGMGTLDDMNHLKNKRIRSVADLLQDQLGLALARLENVVKGTIGGAIRHKLIPTPQNLVTSTPLTTTYESFFGLHPLSQVLDRTNPLTQ
;
A
#
# COMPACT_ATOMS: atom_id res chain seq x y z
N MET A 1 30.65 -6.31 -20.91
CA MET A 1 31.34 -6.81 -19.72
C MET A 1 32.80 -6.39 -19.81
N LYS A 2 33.30 -5.62 -18.83
CA LYS A 2 34.70 -5.18 -18.81
C LYS A 2 35.57 -6.37 -18.40
N PHE A 3 36.63 -6.59 -19.17
CA PHE A 3 37.63 -7.63 -18.97
C PHE A 3 38.36 -7.45 -17.62
N GLY A 4 38.17 -8.38 -16.70
CA GLY A 4 39.20 -8.82 -15.76
C GLY A 4 39.58 -7.92 -14.57
N MET A 5 38.88 -6.81 -14.31
CA MET A 5 39.13 -6.00 -13.10
C MET A 5 37.87 -5.89 -12.24
N GLY A 6 37.87 -6.61 -11.12
CA GLY A 6 36.81 -6.63 -10.10
C GLY A 6 36.27 -8.04 -9.84
N THR A 7 35.88 -8.33 -8.60
CA THR A 7 35.10 -9.52 -8.25
C THR A 7 33.65 -9.32 -8.67
N LEU A 8 33.05 -10.29 -9.37
CA LEU A 8 31.61 -10.32 -9.62
C LEU A 8 30.86 -10.32 -8.29
N ASP A 9 29.85 -9.45 -8.17
CA ASP A 9 29.02 -9.40 -6.97
C ASP A 9 28.13 -10.65 -6.88
N ASP A 10 28.03 -11.22 -5.68
CA ASP A 10 27.16 -12.36 -5.43
C ASP A 10 25.74 -11.87 -5.14
N MET A 11 24.84 -12.11 -6.08
CA MET A 11 23.43 -11.75 -5.97
C MET A 11 22.74 -12.43 -4.77
N ASN A 12 23.24 -13.57 -4.30
CA ASN A 12 22.66 -14.31 -3.19
C ASN A 12 23.24 -13.91 -1.83
N HIS A 13 24.28 -13.07 -1.81
CA HIS A 13 24.84 -12.56 -0.56
C HIS A 13 23.79 -11.77 0.22
N LEU A 14 23.56 -12.11 1.49
CA LEU A 14 22.50 -11.52 2.30
C LEU A 14 22.64 -10.00 2.47
N LYS A 15 23.85 -9.45 2.37
CA LYS A 15 24.08 -7.99 2.33
C LYS A 15 23.35 -7.30 1.18
N ASN A 16 23.09 -8.03 0.09
CA ASN A 16 22.36 -7.58 -1.09
C ASN A 16 20.86 -7.98 -1.05
N LYS A 17 20.38 -8.54 0.06
CA LYS A 17 18.96 -8.88 0.30
C LYS A 17 18.38 -7.99 1.38
N ARG A 18 17.14 -7.53 1.19
CA ARG A 18 16.36 -6.81 2.20
C ARG A 18 15.07 -7.55 2.45
N ILE A 19 14.73 -7.73 3.73
CA ILE A 19 13.42 -8.22 4.14
C ILE A 19 12.46 -7.04 4.12
N ARG A 20 11.30 -7.20 3.45
CA ARG A 20 10.20 -6.24 3.54
C ARG A 20 9.16 -6.80 4.51
N SER A 21 8.85 -6.01 5.53
CA SER A 21 7.81 -6.31 6.50
C SER A 21 6.42 -6.02 5.92
N VAL A 22 5.39 -6.46 6.63
CA VAL A 22 4.00 -6.11 6.29
C VAL A 22 3.81 -4.59 6.25
N ALA A 23 4.49 -3.83 7.12
CA ALA A 23 4.40 -2.37 7.14
C ALA A 23 4.97 -1.75 5.85
N ASP A 24 6.09 -2.25 5.33
CA ASP A 24 6.67 -1.78 4.07
C ASP A 24 5.69 -2.01 2.90
N LEU A 25 5.06 -3.19 2.85
CA LEU A 25 4.12 -3.55 1.79
C LEU A 25 2.82 -2.75 1.87
N LEU A 26 2.32 -2.53 3.09
CA LEU A 26 1.12 -1.76 3.35
C LEU A 26 1.34 -0.27 3.06
N GLN A 27 2.54 0.26 3.33
CA GLN A 27 2.89 1.64 3.03
C GLN A 27 2.76 1.96 1.53
N ASP A 28 3.20 1.03 0.67
CA ASP A 28 3.03 1.16 -0.79
C ASP A 28 1.55 1.26 -1.18
N GLN A 29 0.68 0.46 -0.56
CA GLN A 29 -0.77 0.49 -0.80
C GLN A 29 -1.44 1.74 -0.22
N LEU A 30 -0.98 2.22 0.94
CA LEU A 30 -1.49 3.42 1.57
C LEU A 30 -1.22 4.65 0.69
N GLY A 31 -0.05 4.75 0.07
CA GLY A 31 0.27 5.81 -0.90
C GLY A 31 -0.73 5.85 -2.06
N LEU A 32 -1.05 4.68 -2.64
CA LEU A 32 -2.06 4.56 -3.70
C LEU A 32 -3.47 4.93 -3.20
N ALA A 33 -3.82 4.52 -1.98
CA ALA A 33 -5.12 4.82 -1.38
C ALA A 33 -5.32 6.33 -1.15
N LEU A 34 -4.27 7.02 -0.71
CA LEU A 34 -4.27 8.48 -0.53
C LEU A 34 -4.42 9.21 -1.86
N ALA A 35 -3.75 8.75 -2.92
CA ALA A 35 -3.92 9.31 -4.26
C ALA A 35 -5.36 9.13 -4.79
N ARG A 36 -5.99 7.98 -4.50
CA ARG A 36 -7.42 7.76 -4.81
C ARG A 36 -8.32 8.70 -4.02
N LEU A 37 -8.05 8.86 -2.72
CA LEU A 37 -8.79 9.79 -1.86
C LEU A 37 -8.69 11.22 -2.39
N GLU A 38 -7.49 11.67 -2.76
CA GLU A 38 -7.26 12.99 -3.35
C GLU A 38 -8.13 13.22 -4.58
N ASN A 39 -8.22 12.24 -5.49
CA ASN A 39 -9.07 12.34 -6.67
C ASN A 39 -10.56 12.43 -6.32
N VAL A 40 -11.02 11.67 -5.33
CA VAL A 40 -12.40 11.76 -4.83
C VAL A 40 -12.67 13.15 -4.26
N VAL A 41 -11.78 13.67 -3.40
CA VAL A 41 -11.90 15.00 -2.81
C VAL A 41 -11.97 16.08 -3.90
N LYS A 42 -11.07 16.03 -4.90
CA LYS A 42 -11.06 16.96 -6.04
C LYS A 42 -12.37 16.91 -6.83
N GLY A 43 -12.91 15.70 -7.07
CA GLY A 43 -14.20 15.52 -7.73
C GLY A 43 -15.36 16.13 -6.94
N THR A 44 -15.40 15.89 -5.63
CA THR A 44 -16.41 16.45 -4.72
C THR A 44 -16.36 17.97 -4.67
N ILE A 45 -15.16 18.57 -4.61
CA ILE A 45 -14.98 20.03 -4.67
C ILE A 45 -15.51 20.57 -5.99
N GLY A 46 -15.16 19.95 -7.12
CA GLY A 46 -15.66 20.34 -8.44
C GLY A 46 -17.19 20.30 -8.53
N GLY A 47 -17.83 19.28 -7.93
CA GLY A 47 -19.28 19.18 -7.82
C GLY A 47 -19.89 20.27 -6.92
N ALA A 48 -19.30 20.52 -5.75
CA ALA A 48 -19.79 21.53 -4.81
C ALA A 48 -19.80 22.93 -5.43
N ILE A 49 -18.76 23.30 -6.18
CA ILE A 49 -18.67 24.57 -6.90
C ILE A 49 -19.79 24.69 -7.94
N ARG A 50 -20.06 23.64 -8.72
CA ARG A 50 -21.12 23.63 -9.74
C ARG A 50 -22.51 23.84 -9.14
N HIS A 51 -22.76 23.29 -7.95
CA HIS A 51 -24.04 23.37 -7.26
C HIS A 51 -24.15 24.54 -6.26
N LYS A 52 -23.15 25.45 -6.21
CA LYS A 52 -23.06 26.56 -5.25
C LYS A 52 -23.20 26.11 -3.79
N LEU A 53 -22.72 24.91 -3.48
CA LEU A 53 -22.68 24.37 -2.12
C LEU A 53 -21.44 24.88 -1.40
N ILE A 54 -21.55 25.10 -0.09
CA ILE A 54 -20.40 25.42 0.76
C ILE A 54 -19.69 24.11 1.12
N PRO A 55 -18.47 23.87 0.62
CA PRO A 55 -17.74 22.65 0.96
C PRO A 55 -17.29 22.71 2.42
N THR A 56 -17.65 21.71 3.21
CA THR A 56 -17.13 21.50 4.57
C THR A 56 -16.13 20.35 4.56
N PRO A 57 -15.06 20.38 5.39
CA PRO A 57 -14.06 19.30 5.41
C PRO A 57 -14.67 17.91 5.64
N GLN A 58 -15.73 17.82 6.44
CA GLN A 58 -16.47 16.58 6.69
C GLN A 58 -17.15 16.02 5.44
N ASN A 59 -17.65 16.88 4.55
CA ASN A 59 -18.33 16.45 3.32
C ASN A 59 -17.35 16.16 2.18
N LEU A 60 -16.09 16.58 2.32
CA LEU A 60 -15.05 16.40 1.30
C LEU A 60 -14.29 15.10 1.46
N VAL A 61 -14.06 14.64 2.69
CA VAL A 61 -13.21 13.48 2.99
C VAL A 61 -14.08 12.24 3.23
N THR A 62 -13.78 11.15 2.52
CA THR A 62 -14.39 9.84 2.73
C THR A 62 -13.33 8.79 3.08
N SER A 63 -13.66 7.84 3.95
CA SER A 63 -12.77 6.73 4.31
C SER A 63 -12.78 5.59 3.30
N THR A 64 -13.75 5.55 2.37
CA THR A 64 -13.95 4.43 1.44
C THR A 64 -12.69 4.01 0.66
N PRO A 65 -11.88 4.93 0.10
CA PRO A 65 -10.66 4.56 -0.61
C PRO A 65 -9.62 3.88 0.29
N LEU A 66 -9.57 4.26 1.57
CA LEU A 66 -8.68 3.65 2.55
C LEU A 66 -9.20 2.26 2.93
N THR A 67 -10.46 2.15 3.37
CA THR A 67 -11.02 0.87 3.84
C THR A 67 -10.97 -0.19 2.76
N THR A 68 -11.38 0.14 1.53
CA THR A 68 -11.35 -0.79 0.38
C THR A 68 -9.93 -1.24 0.04
N THR A 69 -8.93 -0.37 0.18
CA THR A 69 -7.53 -0.74 -0.07
C THR A 69 -7.01 -1.68 1.01
N TYR A 70 -7.33 -1.43 2.28
CA TYR A 70 -6.96 -2.33 3.38
C TYR A 70 -7.61 -3.70 3.26
N GLU A 71 -8.91 -3.75 2.99
CA GLU A 71 -9.66 -5.00 2.78
C GLU A 71 -9.09 -5.80 1.61
N SER A 72 -8.81 -5.12 0.48
CA SER A 72 -8.22 -5.76 -0.69
C SER A 72 -6.82 -6.29 -0.43
N PHE A 73 -5.99 -5.54 0.32
CA PHE A 73 -4.64 -6.00 0.68
C PHE A 73 -4.71 -7.28 1.50
N PHE A 74 -5.42 -7.31 2.63
CA PHE A 74 -5.44 -8.52 3.46
C PHE A 74 -6.23 -9.67 2.84
N GLY A 75 -7.22 -9.39 2.00
CA GLY A 75 -8.04 -10.42 1.34
C GLY A 75 -7.38 -11.08 0.13
N LEU A 76 -6.52 -10.36 -0.61
CA LEU A 76 -5.97 -10.83 -1.89
C LEU A 76 -4.45 -10.92 -1.93
N HIS A 77 -3.73 -10.31 -1.00
CA HIS A 77 -2.27 -10.27 -1.07
C HIS A 77 -1.69 -11.67 -0.83
N PRO A 78 -0.81 -12.20 -1.72
CA PRO A 78 -0.30 -13.57 -1.61
C PRO A 78 0.46 -13.90 -0.32
N LEU A 79 1.03 -12.86 0.33
CA LEU A 79 1.71 -12.99 1.62
C LEU A 79 0.77 -12.85 2.83
N SER A 80 -0.50 -12.52 2.60
CA SER A 80 -1.54 -12.48 3.64
C SER A 80 -2.12 -13.88 3.81
N GLN A 81 -1.52 -14.66 4.70
CA GLN A 81 -1.87 -16.06 4.93
C GLN A 81 -2.74 -16.21 6.19
N VAL A 82 -3.61 -17.22 6.18
CA VAL A 82 -4.36 -17.62 7.37
C VAL A 82 -3.39 -18.24 8.37
N LEU A 83 -3.44 -17.77 9.61
CA LEU A 83 -2.60 -18.29 10.69
C LEU A 83 -2.87 -19.77 10.95
N ASP A 84 -1.84 -20.60 10.90
CA ASP A 84 -1.93 -22.02 11.25
C ASP A 84 -2.05 -22.20 12.76
N ARG A 85 -3.08 -22.96 13.18
CA ARG A 85 -3.40 -23.24 14.59
C ARG A 85 -3.39 -24.74 14.91
N THR A 86 -2.66 -25.53 14.12
CA THR A 86 -2.61 -26.99 14.31
C THR A 86 -2.00 -27.38 15.66
N ASN A 87 -0.98 -26.69 16.13
CA ASN A 87 -0.35 -26.96 17.43
C ASN A 87 0.43 -25.73 17.97
N PRO A 88 0.86 -25.71 19.24
CA PRO A 88 1.54 -24.55 19.82
C PRO A 88 2.86 -24.13 19.16
N LEU A 89 3.52 -25.01 18.38
CA LEU A 89 4.75 -24.67 17.66
C LEU A 89 4.49 -24.02 16.29
N THR A 90 3.24 -24.01 15.81
CA THR A 90 2.88 -23.32 14.57
C THR A 90 2.73 -21.80 14.75
N GLN A 91 2.74 -21.32 16.00
CA GLN A 91 2.63 -19.91 16.36
C GLN A 91 3.99 -19.30 16.70
#